data_AF-A0A409X068-F1
#
_entry.id   AF-A0A409X068-F1
#
_cell.length_a   1.000
_cell.length_b   1.000
_cell.length_c   1.000
_cell.angle_alpha   90.00
_cell.angle_beta   90.00
_cell.angle_gamma   90.00
#
_symmetry.space_group_name_H-M   'P 1'
#
loop_
_entity.id
_entity.type
_entity.pdbx_description
1 polymer ?
#
loop_
_entity_poly.entity_id
_entity_poly.type
_entity_poly.pdbx_seq_one_letter_code
_entity_poly.pdbx_strand_id
1 'polypeptide(L)'
;MKPGLSSSKIDHSFGHAFLRNGEIYYSPNCSRRVAVPEYHENNPYPFHCQDARYERFLSPTWWTRPYHYLAFVPLRPSFDGLVFGCLREFVPHIISYGDGDKYGLASEKVSQWKDLEDGLLMIAFLLNKHHRTQIRAALKPPLPSFLGFGKAYREHCSARLSIAASRDWFLMWMALISGKMANILSLNEPEEAKDWF
;
A
#
# COMPACT_ATOMS: atom_id res chain seq x y z
N MET A 1 -8.37 -38.85 -9.37
CA MET A 1 -8.40 -38.48 -7.94
C MET A 1 -8.04 -37.01 -7.82
N LYS A 2 -8.98 -36.14 -7.46
CA LYS A 2 -8.69 -34.74 -7.15
C LYS A 2 -8.18 -34.66 -5.70
N PRO A 3 -7.09 -33.93 -5.40
CA PRO A 3 -6.72 -33.67 -4.02
C PRO A 3 -7.81 -32.80 -3.39
N GLY A 4 -8.29 -33.19 -2.20
CA GLY A 4 -9.21 -32.38 -1.42
C GLY A 4 -8.52 -31.08 -1.03
N LEU A 5 -9.10 -29.93 -1.42
CA LEU A 5 -8.72 -28.66 -0.83
C LEU A 5 -9.09 -28.72 0.65
N SER A 6 -8.09 -28.70 1.53
CA SER A 6 -8.33 -28.48 2.95
C SER A 6 -9.07 -27.16 3.11
N SER A 7 -10.16 -27.17 3.88
CA SER A 7 -10.79 -25.97 4.44
C SER A 7 -9.67 -25.02 4.93
N SER A 8 -9.50 -23.90 4.24
CA SER A 8 -8.57 -22.84 4.64
C SER A 8 -9.13 -22.20 5.90
N LYS A 9 -8.79 -22.76 7.05
CA LYS A 9 -9.10 -22.13 8.34
C LYS A 9 -8.43 -20.76 8.36
N ILE A 10 -9.20 -19.71 8.64
CA ILE A 10 -8.67 -18.35 8.76
C ILE A 10 -7.58 -18.36 9.84
N ASP A 11 -6.40 -17.84 9.49
CA ASP A 11 -5.26 -17.78 10.40
C ASP A 11 -5.39 -16.57 11.33
N HIS A 12 -5.86 -16.81 12.57
CA HIS A 12 -5.95 -15.79 13.62
C HIS A 12 -4.65 -15.58 14.39
N SER A 13 -3.54 -16.26 14.05
CA SER A 13 -2.30 -16.18 14.83
C SER A 13 -1.71 -14.77 14.92
N PHE A 14 -2.09 -13.88 13.99
CA PHE A 14 -1.69 -12.48 13.96
C PHE A 14 -2.81 -11.50 14.37
N GLY A 15 -3.99 -12.02 14.73
CA GLY A 15 -5.09 -11.23 15.26
C GLY A 15 -4.92 -10.93 16.75
N HIS A 16 -5.46 -9.80 17.21
CA HIS A 16 -5.44 -9.43 18.63
C HIS A 16 -6.78 -8.86 19.09
N ALA A 17 -7.39 -9.51 20.07
CA ALA A 17 -8.51 -8.98 20.83
C ALA A 17 -8.03 -8.43 22.18
N PHE A 18 -8.51 -7.25 22.58
CA PHE A 18 -8.17 -6.65 23.86
C PHE A 18 -9.32 -5.83 24.46
N LEU A 19 -9.37 -5.76 25.79
CA LEU A 19 -10.36 -4.98 26.54
C LEU A 19 -9.79 -3.60 26.88
N ARG A 20 -10.53 -2.53 26.58
CA ARG A 20 -10.19 -1.17 27.01
C ARG A 20 -11.46 -0.42 27.40
N ASN A 21 -11.48 0.18 28.59
CA ASN A 21 -12.64 0.91 29.13
C ASN A 21 -13.96 0.11 29.11
N GLY A 22 -13.89 -1.22 29.30
CA GLY A 22 -15.07 -2.10 29.28
C GLY A 22 -15.54 -2.53 27.89
N GLU A 23 -14.87 -2.08 26.82
CA GLU A 23 -15.19 -2.46 25.44
C GLU A 23 -14.13 -3.40 24.87
N ILE A 24 -14.59 -4.37 24.07
CA ILE A 24 -13.72 -5.33 23.39
C ILE A 24 -13.40 -4.79 22.00
N TYR A 25 -12.11 -4.68 21.71
CA TYR A 25 -11.58 -4.31 20.41
C TYR A 25 -10.89 -5.52 19.78
N TYR A 26 -11.01 -5.66 18.47
CA TYR A 26 -10.34 -6.71 17.72
C TYR A 26 -9.64 -6.14 16.50
N SER A 27 -8.38 -6.53 16.30
CA SER A 27 -7.60 -6.22 15.11
C SER A 27 -7.22 -7.52 14.40
N PRO A 28 -7.75 -7.79 13.20
CA PRO A 28 -7.58 -9.09 12.54
C PRO A 28 -6.14 -9.34 12.04
N ASN A 29 -5.41 -8.28 11.70
CA ASN A 29 -4.07 -8.35 11.09
C ASN A 29 -2.99 -7.64 11.93
N CYS A 30 -3.20 -7.48 13.24
CA CYS A 30 -2.26 -6.78 14.09
C CYS A 30 -2.17 -7.42 15.47
N SER A 31 -1.02 -8.06 15.75
CA SER A 31 -0.69 -8.60 17.07
C SER A 31 -0.04 -7.56 18.01
N ARG A 32 0.21 -6.34 17.52
CA ARG A 32 0.82 -5.27 18.32
C ARG A 32 -0.20 -4.75 19.34
N ARG A 33 0.27 -4.50 20.57
CA ARG A 33 -0.48 -3.65 21.51
C ARG A 33 -0.51 -2.23 20.98
N VAL A 34 -1.69 -1.75 20.64
CA VAL A 34 -1.89 -0.44 19.99
C VAL A 34 -2.90 0.36 20.79
N ALA A 35 -2.80 1.68 20.71
CA ALA A 35 -3.88 2.52 21.20
C ALA A 35 -5.12 2.30 20.32
N VAL A 36 -6.31 2.42 20.92
CA VAL A 36 -7.56 2.47 20.15
C VAL A 36 -7.50 3.75 19.32
N PRO A 37 -7.65 3.68 17.99
CA PRO A 37 -7.61 4.87 17.15
C PRO A 37 -8.74 5.83 17.52
N GLU A 38 -8.48 7.14 17.43
CA GLU A 38 -9.55 8.12 17.57
C GLU A 38 -10.61 7.91 16.47
N TYR A 39 -11.87 7.91 16.88
CA TYR A 39 -12.97 7.83 15.94
C TYR A 39 -13.26 9.23 15.38
N HIS A 40 -13.17 9.38 14.07
CA HIS A 40 -13.56 10.61 13.38
C HIS A 40 -14.83 10.35 12.58
N GLU A 41 -15.93 11.01 12.93
CA GLU A 41 -17.22 10.88 12.24
C GLU A 41 -17.11 11.21 10.73
N ASN A 42 -16.34 12.24 10.41
CA ASN A 42 -16.08 12.69 9.05
C ASN A 42 -14.83 11.99 8.52
N ASN A 43 -14.91 10.72 8.11
CA ASN A 43 -13.80 9.94 7.54
C ASN A 43 -13.20 10.65 6.31
N PRO A 44 -12.19 11.54 6.47
CA PRO A 44 -11.77 12.44 5.41
C PRO A 44 -10.89 11.67 4.43
N TYR A 45 -10.68 12.21 3.23
CA TYR A 45 -9.74 11.61 2.27
C TYR A 45 -8.32 11.64 2.85
N PRO A 46 -7.68 10.49 3.16
CA PRO A 46 -6.46 10.48 3.96
C PRO A 46 -5.20 10.79 3.13
N PHE A 47 -5.32 10.87 1.80
CA PHE A 47 -4.17 10.97 0.88
C PHE A 47 -4.00 12.35 0.25
N HIS A 48 -4.09 13.41 1.05
CA HIS A 48 -3.71 14.75 0.57
C HIS A 48 -2.24 14.74 0.13
N CYS A 49 -1.95 15.16 -1.12
CA CYS A 49 -0.59 15.09 -1.67
C CYS A 49 0.47 15.83 -0.84
N GLN A 50 0.07 16.90 -0.13
CA GLN A 50 0.95 17.66 0.76
C GLN A 50 1.36 16.86 2.01
N ASP A 51 0.57 15.85 2.39
CA ASP A 51 0.78 15.01 3.57
C ASP A 51 0.88 13.52 3.24
N ALA A 52 1.20 13.19 1.98
CA ALA A 52 1.36 11.84 1.47
C ALA A 52 2.66 11.21 1.96
N ARG A 53 2.71 10.94 3.27
CA ARG A 53 3.80 10.27 3.97
C ARG A 53 3.39 8.86 4.33
N TYR A 54 4.12 7.87 3.82
CA TYR A 54 3.85 6.46 4.04
C TYR A 54 3.80 6.10 5.53
N GLU A 55 4.63 6.73 6.35
CA GLU A 55 4.74 6.48 7.80
C GLU A 55 3.43 6.73 8.55
N ARG A 56 2.56 7.62 8.03
CA ARG A 56 1.25 7.90 8.62
C ARG A 56 0.33 6.68 8.62
N PHE A 57 0.55 5.75 7.70
CA PHE A 57 -0.29 4.57 7.48
C PHE A 57 0.25 3.33 8.19
N LEU A 58 1.29 3.46 9.03
CA LEU A 58 1.86 2.36 9.83
C LEU A 58 1.12 2.13 11.15
N SER A 59 0.35 3.12 11.59
CA SER A 59 -0.49 3.01 12.78
C SER A 59 -1.85 2.43 12.40
N PRO A 60 -2.43 1.54 13.22
CA PRO A 60 -3.78 1.04 12.97
C PRO A 60 -4.79 2.18 12.94
N THR A 61 -5.77 2.06 12.05
CA THR A 61 -6.90 2.97 11.94
C THR A 61 -8.19 2.18 11.97
N TRP A 62 -9.30 2.87 12.23
CA TRP A 62 -10.62 2.25 12.06
C TRP A 62 -10.79 1.71 10.64
N TRP A 63 -11.37 0.52 10.55
CA TRP A 63 -11.66 -0.08 9.26
C TRP A 63 -12.76 0.70 8.55
N THR A 64 -12.52 1.06 7.30
CA THR A 64 -13.51 1.77 6.48
C THR A 64 -13.59 1.11 5.12
N ARG A 65 -14.79 1.10 4.53
CA ARG A 65 -15.02 0.51 3.20
C ARG A 65 -14.04 1.03 2.14
N PRO A 66 -13.84 2.36 1.95
CA PRO A 66 -12.99 2.87 0.87
C PRO A 66 -11.49 2.65 1.10
N TYR A 67 -11.04 2.47 2.34
CA TYR A 67 -9.62 2.38 2.71
C TYR A 67 -9.25 1.05 3.37
N HIS A 68 -10.06 0.01 3.15
CA HIS A 68 -9.88 -1.29 3.75
C HIS A 68 -8.50 -1.91 3.50
N TYR A 69 -7.87 -1.56 2.36
CA TYR A 69 -6.56 -2.05 1.97
C TYR A 69 -5.43 -1.49 2.83
N LEU A 70 -5.67 -0.46 3.65
CA LEU A 70 -4.66 0.09 4.57
C LEU A 70 -4.18 -0.95 5.58
N ALA A 71 -5.00 -1.96 5.89
CA ALA A 71 -4.57 -3.09 6.73
C ALA A 71 -3.49 -3.98 6.09
N PHE A 72 -3.22 -3.80 4.78
CA PHE A 72 -2.18 -4.51 4.04
C PHE A 72 -0.93 -3.65 3.81
N VAL A 73 -0.85 -2.46 4.42
CA VAL A 73 0.34 -1.62 4.36
C VAL A 73 1.49 -2.38 5.05
N PRO A 74 2.60 -2.66 4.35
CA PRO A 74 3.70 -3.41 4.94
C PRO A 74 4.30 -2.58 6.07
N LEU A 75 4.58 -3.18 7.23
CA LEU A 75 5.26 -2.49 8.33
C LEU A 75 6.79 -2.50 8.17
N ARG A 76 7.30 -3.48 7.43
CA ARG A 76 8.72 -3.68 7.13
C ARG A 76 8.82 -4.00 5.64
N PRO A 77 8.80 -2.97 4.79
CA PRO A 77 8.81 -3.17 3.35
C PRO A 77 10.13 -3.79 2.92
N SER A 78 10.06 -4.71 1.96
CA SER A 78 11.21 -5.21 1.23
C SER A 78 11.01 -4.93 -0.25
N PHE A 79 12.04 -4.37 -0.87
CA PHE A 79 12.11 -4.20 -2.32
C PHE A 79 12.94 -5.31 -2.97
N ASP A 80 13.20 -6.38 -2.23
CA ASP A 80 13.97 -7.52 -2.71
C ASP A 80 13.04 -8.41 -3.54
N GLY A 81 13.22 -8.40 -4.86
CA GLY A 81 12.42 -9.21 -5.77
C GLY A 81 12.38 -8.66 -7.18
N LEU A 82 11.82 -9.45 -8.10
CA LEU A 82 11.77 -9.10 -9.53
C LEU A 82 10.87 -7.89 -9.81
N VAL A 83 9.74 -7.78 -9.11
CA VAL A 83 8.72 -6.76 -9.41
C VAL A 83 9.15 -5.37 -8.90
N PHE A 84 9.62 -5.29 -7.65
CA PHE A 84 9.94 -4.02 -6.99
C PHE A 84 11.45 -3.75 -6.88
N GLY A 85 12.30 -4.62 -7.42
CA GLY A 85 13.76 -4.50 -7.34
C GLY A 85 14.31 -3.19 -7.89
N CYS A 86 13.64 -2.61 -8.89
CA CYS A 86 14.02 -1.31 -9.44
C CYS A 86 13.92 -0.16 -8.40
N LEU A 87 13.21 -0.33 -7.29
CA LEU A 87 13.07 0.68 -6.23
C LEU A 87 14.20 0.65 -5.19
N ARG A 88 14.96 -0.44 -5.10
CA ARG A 88 15.90 -0.71 -4.00
C ARG A 88 17.02 0.33 -3.89
N GLU A 89 17.82 0.46 -4.94
CA GLU A 89 18.95 1.38 -5.01
C GLU A 89 18.60 2.54 -5.94
N PHE A 90 18.39 3.72 -5.36
CA PHE A 90 18.07 4.93 -6.11
C PHE A 90 19.02 6.09 -5.82
N VAL A 91 19.64 6.12 -4.64
CA VAL A 91 20.54 7.22 -4.22
C VAL A 91 21.71 7.41 -5.19
N PRO A 92 22.41 6.36 -5.67
CA PRO A 92 23.48 6.53 -6.66
C PRO A 92 22.98 7.02 -8.03
N HIS A 93 21.68 6.94 -8.29
CA HIS A 93 21.06 7.39 -9.53
C HIS A 93 20.49 8.82 -9.43
N ILE A 94 20.73 9.53 -8.33
CA ILE A 94 20.44 10.95 -8.24
C ILE A 94 21.61 11.69 -8.90
N ILE A 95 21.35 12.28 -10.06
CA ILE A 95 22.36 12.95 -10.88
C ILE A 95 22.09 14.45 -10.93
N SER A 96 23.13 15.21 -11.29
CA SER A 96 22.99 16.62 -11.61
C SER A 96 22.66 16.81 -13.10
N TYR A 97 21.84 17.82 -13.40
CA TYR A 97 21.42 18.23 -14.74
C TYR A 97 21.84 19.67 -14.98
N GLY A 98 22.18 20.00 -16.24
CA GLY A 98 22.47 21.36 -16.69
C GLY A 98 23.61 22.01 -15.89
N ASP A 99 24.83 21.53 -16.11
CA ASP A 99 26.08 22.04 -15.51
C ASP A 99 26.16 22.09 -13.97
N GLY A 100 25.21 21.50 -13.23
CA GLY A 100 25.23 21.54 -11.75
C GLY A 100 23.98 22.11 -11.12
N ASP A 101 23.11 22.77 -11.90
CA ASP A 101 22.07 23.65 -11.36
C ASP A 101 20.85 22.93 -10.81
N LYS A 102 20.65 21.66 -11.20
CA LYS A 102 19.51 20.85 -10.77
C LYS A 102 19.94 19.42 -10.47
N TYR A 103 19.15 18.75 -9.65
CA TYR A 103 19.32 17.37 -9.24
C TYR A 103 18.03 16.59 -9.46
N GLY A 104 18.12 15.35 -9.89
CA GLY A 104 16.96 14.49 -10.08
C GLY A 104 17.36 13.05 -10.33
N LEU A 105 16.36 12.18 -10.43
CA LEU A 105 16.59 10.77 -10.69
C LEU A 105 16.96 10.55 -12.16
N ALA A 106 18.01 9.77 -12.43
CA ALA A 106 18.48 9.46 -13.77
C ALA A 106 17.33 8.97 -14.68
N SER A 107 17.36 9.36 -15.96
CA SER A 107 16.25 9.11 -16.90
C SER A 107 15.88 7.64 -17.03
N GLU A 108 16.88 6.76 -17.07
CA GLU A 108 16.68 5.30 -17.09
C GLU A 108 15.89 4.84 -15.86
N LYS A 109 16.27 5.34 -14.68
CA LYS A 109 15.63 4.97 -13.41
C LYS A 109 14.22 5.52 -13.30
N VAL A 110 13.99 6.74 -13.81
CA VAL A 110 12.65 7.32 -13.97
C VAL A 110 11.77 6.45 -14.88
N SER A 111 12.32 5.95 -15.99
CA SER A 111 11.58 5.04 -16.89
C SER A 111 11.19 3.74 -16.16
N GLN A 112 12.14 3.09 -15.49
CA GLN A 112 11.86 1.87 -14.72
C GLN A 112 10.77 2.07 -13.66
N TRP A 113 10.76 3.21 -12.98
CA TRP A 113 9.73 3.52 -11.96
C TRP A 113 8.38 3.83 -12.60
N LYS A 114 8.34 4.48 -13.77
CA LYS A 114 7.10 4.70 -14.53
C LYS A 114 6.51 3.40 -15.05
N ASP A 115 7.34 2.52 -15.62
CA ASP A 115 6.90 1.22 -16.12
C ASP A 115 6.28 0.38 -14.98
N LEU A 116 6.87 0.44 -13.78
CA LEU A 116 6.32 -0.17 -12.58
C LEU A 116 4.98 0.49 -12.17
N GLU A 117 4.90 1.82 -12.13
CA GLU A 117 3.67 2.54 -11.81
C GLU A 117 2.52 2.18 -12.77
N ASP A 118 2.79 2.16 -14.07
CA ASP A 118 1.84 1.78 -15.12
C ASP A 118 1.41 0.32 -15.00
N GLY A 119 2.34 -0.58 -14.68
CA GLY A 119 2.05 -1.99 -14.39
C GLY A 119 1.11 -2.17 -13.21
N LEU A 120 1.36 -1.47 -12.09
CA LEU A 120 0.50 -1.52 -10.90
C LEU A 120 -0.89 -0.94 -11.18
N LEU A 121 -0.96 0.15 -11.96
CA LEU A 121 -2.20 0.74 -12.44
C LEU A 121 -3.01 -0.25 -13.30
N MET A 122 -2.35 -0.93 -14.23
CA MET A 122 -2.95 -1.94 -15.09
C MET A 122 -3.49 -3.11 -14.28
N ILE A 123 -2.71 -3.65 -13.34
CA ILE A 123 -3.15 -4.71 -12.43
C ILE A 123 -4.40 -4.26 -11.66
N ALA A 124 -4.36 -3.09 -11.03
CA ALA A 124 -5.50 -2.58 -10.28
C ALA A 124 -6.74 -2.37 -11.15
N PHE A 125 -6.56 -1.96 -12.41
CA PHE A 125 -7.63 -1.85 -13.40
C PHE A 125 -8.22 -3.21 -13.76
N LEU A 126 -7.38 -4.20 -14.10
CA LEU A 126 -7.82 -5.55 -14.47
C LEU A 126 -8.57 -6.22 -13.32
N LEU A 127 -8.04 -6.18 -12.09
CA LEU A 127 -8.71 -6.71 -10.91
C LEU A 127 -10.09 -6.08 -10.69
N ASN A 128 -10.22 -4.77 -10.88
CA ASN A 128 -11.51 -4.09 -10.80
C ASN A 128 -12.46 -4.46 -11.94
N LYS A 129 -11.96 -4.56 -13.18
CA LYS A 129 -12.78 -4.85 -14.35
C LYS A 129 -13.41 -6.23 -14.26
N HIS A 130 -12.65 -7.24 -13.84
CA HIS A 130 -13.11 -8.63 -13.79
C HIS A 130 -14.08 -8.94 -12.65
N HIS A 131 -14.10 -8.12 -11.59
CA HIS A 131 -14.88 -8.39 -10.39
C HIS A 131 -15.65 -7.16 -9.87
N ARG A 132 -16.01 -6.25 -10.79
CA ARG A 132 -16.56 -4.92 -10.49
C ARG A 132 -17.79 -4.93 -9.57
N THR A 133 -18.61 -5.96 -9.68
CA THR A 133 -19.85 -6.11 -8.90
C THR A 133 -19.66 -6.85 -7.57
N GLN A 134 -18.50 -7.45 -7.34
CA GLN A 134 -18.25 -8.36 -6.22
C GLN A 134 -17.20 -7.82 -5.23
N ILE A 135 -16.26 -6.98 -5.70
CA ILE A 135 -15.23 -6.39 -4.83
C ILE A 135 -15.72 -5.09 -4.20
N ARG A 136 -15.40 -4.90 -2.92
CA ARG A 136 -15.57 -3.62 -2.21
C ARG A 136 -14.87 -2.48 -2.96
N ALA A 137 -15.57 -1.35 -3.13
CA ALA A 137 -14.97 -0.15 -3.71
C ALA A 137 -13.80 0.32 -2.83
N ALA A 138 -12.63 0.48 -3.44
CA ALA A 138 -11.43 0.98 -2.77
C ALA A 138 -10.97 2.25 -3.49
N LEU A 139 -10.81 3.34 -2.74
CA LEU A 139 -10.29 4.59 -3.27
C LEU A 139 -8.78 4.48 -3.49
N LYS A 140 -8.33 4.81 -4.69
CA LYS A 140 -6.92 4.71 -5.06
C LYS A 140 -6.10 5.80 -4.35
N PRO A 141 -4.89 5.50 -3.86
CA PRO A 141 -3.96 6.53 -3.47
C PRO A 141 -3.48 7.29 -4.72
N PRO A 142 -2.94 8.51 -4.57
CA PRO A 142 -2.23 9.20 -5.64
C PRO A 142 -1.10 8.34 -6.23
N LEU A 143 -0.72 8.64 -7.47
CA LEU A 143 0.41 7.97 -8.12
C LEU A 143 1.74 8.40 -7.49
N PRO A 144 2.72 7.48 -7.33
CA PRO A 144 4.07 7.82 -6.88
C PRO A 144 4.71 8.98 -7.66
N SER A 145 4.42 9.08 -8.96
CA SER A 145 4.92 10.15 -9.84
C SER A 145 4.45 11.54 -9.44
N PHE A 146 3.30 11.65 -8.77
CA PHE A 146 2.80 12.93 -8.26
C PHE A 146 3.66 13.47 -7.12
N LEU A 147 4.40 12.59 -6.42
CA LEU A 147 5.38 12.96 -5.39
C LEU A 147 6.74 13.33 -5.97
N GLY A 148 6.91 13.27 -7.30
CA GLY A 148 7.95 14.00 -8.00
C GLY A 148 9.24 13.26 -8.29
N PHE A 149 9.29 11.91 -8.24
CA PHE A 149 10.50 11.18 -8.65
C PHE A 149 11.00 11.50 -10.08
N GLY A 150 10.11 11.94 -10.98
CA GLY A 150 10.45 12.38 -12.33
C GLY A 150 10.75 13.87 -12.49
N LYS A 151 10.83 14.64 -11.38
CA LYS A 151 11.10 16.09 -11.40
C LYS A 151 12.58 16.37 -11.11
N ALA A 152 13.03 17.55 -11.52
CA ALA A 152 14.35 18.08 -11.17
C ALA A 152 14.21 19.20 -10.11
N TYR A 153 15.15 19.25 -9.18
CA TYR A 153 15.14 20.10 -7.99
C TYR A 153 16.43 20.92 -7.92
N ARG A 154 16.38 22.12 -7.32
CA ARG A 154 17.59 22.95 -7.17
C ARG A 154 18.62 22.36 -6.22
N GLU A 155 18.15 21.68 -5.18
CA GLU A 155 18.99 21.13 -4.13
C GLU A 155 19.00 19.60 -4.16
N HIS A 156 20.17 19.01 -3.98
CA HIS A 156 20.33 17.55 -3.88
C HIS A 156 19.50 16.94 -2.74
N CYS A 157 19.42 17.62 -1.59
CA CYS A 157 18.62 17.16 -0.44
C CYS A 157 17.12 17.10 -0.78
N SER A 158 16.60 18.16 -1.41
CA SER A 158 15.21 18.24 -1.88
C SER A 158 14.88 17.13 -2.88
N ALA A 159 15.77 16.86 -3.86
CA ALA A 159 15.61 15.74 -4.78
C ALA A 159 15.53 14.40 -4.03
N ARG A 160 16.48 14.15 -3.13
CA ARG A 160 16.54 12.90 -2.36
C ARG A 160 15.29 12.67 -1.54
N LEU A 161 14.78 13.69 -0.84
CA LEU A 161 13.56 13.58 -0.04
C LEU A 161 12.33 13.29 -0.90
N SER A 162 12.17 14.00 -2.02
CA SER A 162 11.03 13.79 -2.92
C SER A 162 11.06 12.40 -3.56
N ILE A 163 12.23 11.95 -4.01
CA ILE A 163 12.41 10.62 -4.61
C ILE A 163 12.18 9.52 -3.57
N ALA A 164 12.66 9.68 -2.33
CA ALA A 164 12.41 8.74 -1.25
C ALA A 164 10.90 8.65 -0.93
N ALA A 165 10.21 9.79 -0.81
CA ALA A 165 8.77 9.83 -0.60
C ALA A 165 8.01 9.13 -1.73
N SER A 166 8.38 9.38 -3.00
CA SER A 166 7.85 8.65 -4.15
C SER A 166 8.09 7.14 -4.05
N ARG A 167 9.31 6.70 -3.71
CA ARG A 167 9.64 5.27 -3.55
C ARG A 167 8.71 4.61 -2.54
N ASP A 168 8.57 5.24 -1.37
CA ASP A 168 7.79 4.67 -0.27
C ASP A 168 6.29 4.68 -0.59
N TRP A 169 5.83 5.57 -1.46
CA TRP A 169 4.44 5.60 -1.92
C TRP A 169 4.06 4.40 -2.81
N PHE A 170 5.02 3.72 -3.45
CA PHE A 170 4.75 2.44 -4.11
C PHE A 170 4.21 1.39 -3.13
N LEU A 171 4.53 1.50 -1.84
CA LEU A 171 4.01 0.60 -0.80
C LEU A 171 2.49 0.77 -0.58
N MET A 172 1.97 1.97 -0.82
CA MET A 172 0.51 2.21 -0.78
C MET A 172 -0.20 1.50 -1.93
N TRP A 173 0.44 1.45 -3.10
CA TRP A 173 -0.07 0.69 -4.25
C TRP A 173 0.06 -0.82 -4.07
N MET A 174 1.15 -1.28 -3.46
CA MET A 174 1.31 -2.67 -3.02
C MET A 174 0.15 -3.07 -2.09
N ALA A 175 -0.13 -2.27 -1.06
CA ALA A 175 -1.23 -2.50 -0.13
C ALA A 175 -2.59 -2.56 -0.84
N LEU A 176 -2.86 -1.63 -1.76
CA LEU A 176 -4.09 -1.61 -2.56
C LEU A 176 -4.28 -2.89 -3.36
N ILE A 177 -3.24 -3.36 -4.07
CA ILE A 177 -3.30 -4.57 -4.88
C ILE A 177 -3.48 -5.80 -3.97
N SER A 178 -2.71 -5.91 -2.89
CA SER A 178 -2.85 -6.99 -1.91
C SER A 178 -4.26 -7.06 -1.32
N GLY A 179 -4.83 -5.92 -0.93
CA GLY A 179 -6.20 -5.87 -0.42
C GLY A 179 -7.25 -6.26 -1.46
N LYS A 180 -7.03 -5.94 -2.74
CA LYS A 180 -7.90 -6.40 -3.84
C LYS A 180 -7.81 -7.90 -4.05
N MET A 181 -6.59 -8.44 -4.07
CA MET A 181 -6.36 -9.88 -4.21
C MET A 181 -7.00 -10.64 -3.05
N ALA A 182 -6.81 -10.19 -1.81
CA ALA A 182 -7.42 -10.81 -0.63
C ALA A 182 -8.95 -10.83 -0.73
N ASN A 183 -9.59 -9.72 -1.14
CA ASN A 183 -11.03 -9.70 -1.38
C ASN A 183 -11.45 -10.71 -2.46
N ILE A 184 -10.72 -10.80 -3.58
CA ILE A 184 -11.04 -11.76 -4.65
C ILE A 184 -10.92 -13.20 -4.16
N LEU A 185 -9.87 -13.50 -3.41
CA LEU A 185 -9.69 -14.84 -2.83
C LEU A 185 -10.84 -15.20 -1.90
N SER A 186 -11.27 -14.27 -1.03
CA SER A 186 -12.42 -14.49 -0.13
C SER A 186 -13.77 -14.68 -0.85
N LEU A 187 -13.92 -14.16 -2.07
CA LEU A 187 -15.12 -14.38 -2.88
C LEU A 187 -15.18 -15.80 -3.45
N ASN A 188 -14.02 -16.44 -3.62
CA ASN A 188 -13.91 -17.79 -4.18
C ASN A 188 -13.89 -18.86 -3.08
N GLU A 189 -13.89 -18.47 -1.79
CA GLU A 189 -14.00 -19.41 -0.68
C GLU A 189 -15.45 -19.94 -0.55
N PRO A 190 -15.62 -21.26 -0.36
CA PRO A 190 -16.93 -21.85 -0.12
C PRO A 190 -17.57 -21.27 1.16
N GLU A 191 -18.89 -21.09 1.18
CA GLU A 191 -19.62 -20.45 2.28
C GLU A 191 -19.33 -21.08 3.66
N GLU A 192 -19.04 -22.38 3.70
CA GLU A 192 -18.69 -23.13 4.92
C GLU A 192 -17.33 -22.73 5.53
N ALA A 193 -16.48 -22.01 4.79
CA ALA A 193 -15.17 -21.53 5.24
C ALA A 193 -15.16 -20.07 5.69
N LYS A 194 -16.29 -19.34 5.57
CA LYS A 194 -16.39 -17.95 6.02
C LYS A 194 -16.50 -17.90 7.54
N ASP A 195 -15.35 -17.80 8.22
CA ASP A 195 -15.32 -17.48 9.64
C ASP A 195 -15.71 -16.01 9.84
N TRP A 196 -16.60 -15.73 10.79
CA TRP A 196 -17.15 -14.38 11.03
C TRP A 196 -16.30 -13.56 12.01
N PHE A 197 -15.18 -14.13 12.47
CA PHE A 197 -14.27 -13.57 13.46
C PHE A 197 -12.86 -13.44 12.88
#